data_AF-A0A8F3AGK2-F1
#
_entry.id   AF-A0A8F3AGK2-F1
#
_cell.length_a   1.000
_cell.length_b   1.000
_cell.length_c   1.000
_cell.angle_alpha   90.00
_cell.angle_beta   90.00
_cell.angle_gamma   90.00
#
_symmetry.space_group_name_H-M   'P 1'
#
loop_
_entity.id
_entity.type
_entity.pdbx_description
1 polymer ?
#
loop_
_entity_poly.entity_id
_entity_poly.type
_entity_poly.pdbx_seq_one_letter_code
_entity_poly.pdbx_strand_id
1 'polypeptide(L)'
;MSSETKPISTEEFKLALSDLTNENINSTNEYLEKEIEQTSDQESIDLYKETISENVEVMKNQSARLDAISEELSRRGVKPSKEEEQEGIYL
;
A
#
# COMPACT_ATOMS: atom_id res chain seq x y z
N MET A 1 29.93 0.16 9.97
CA MET A 1 28.52 -0.06 10.33
C MET A 1 27.93 -0.98 9.28
N SER A 2 27.87 -2.29 9.60
CA SER A 2 27.29 -3.28 8.69
C SER A 2 25.77 -3.18 8.85
N SER A 3 25.11 -2.49 7.92
CA SER A 3 23.65 -2.64 7.80
C SER A 3 23.44 -4.04 7.23
N GLU A 4 23.17 -5.00 8.10
CA GLU A 4 22.69 -6.31 7.66
C GLU A 4 21.42 -6.09 6.85
N THR A 5 21.52 -6.21 5.52
CA THR A 5 20.36 -6.26 4.64
C THR A 5 19.73 -7.64 4.82
N LYS A 6 18.98 -7.82 5.90
CA LYS A 6 18.11 -8.99 6.04
C LYS A 6 17.11 -8.97 4.88
N PRO A 7 16.91 -10.10 4.17
CA PRO A 7 15.84 -10.22 3.20
C PRO A 7 14.51 -9.91 3.89
N ILE A 8 13.79 -8.92 3.39
CA ILE A 8 12.41 -8.63 3.83
C ILE A 8 11.51 -9.78 3.42
N SER A 9 10.56 -10.16 4.28
CA SER A 9 9.57 -11.17 3.90
C SER A 9 8.69 -10.63 2.78
N THR A 10 8.13 -11.53 1.96
CA THR A 10 7.22 -11.10 0.88
C THR A 10 5.99 -10.36 1.40
N GLU A 11 5.62 -10.59 2.66
CA GLU A 11 4.45 -9.96 3.29
C GLU A 11 4.77 -8.56 3.82
N GLU A 12 5.90 -8.40 4.52
CA GLU A 12 6.39 -7.07 4.91
C GLU A 12 6.65 -6.19 3.68
N PHE A 13 7.13 -6.78 2.58
CA PHE A 13 7.31 -6.05 1.32
C PHE A 13 5.97 -5.58 0.72
N LYS A 14 4.93 -6.42 0.74
CA LYS A 14 3.58 -6.03 0.26
C LYS A 14 2.94 -4.97 1.14
N LEU A 15 3.07 -5.09 2.45
CA LEU A 15 2.58 -4.10 3.41
C LEU A 15 3.28 -2.76 3.18
N ALA A 16 4.60 -2.75 3.10
CA ALA A 16 5.36 -1.54 2.81
C ALA A 16 4.97 -0.91 1.46
N LEU A 17 4.72 -1.74 0.43
CA LEU A 17 4.28 -1.25 -0.88
C LEU A 17 2.86 -0.65 -0.81
N SER A 18 1.93 -1.32 -0.13
CA SER A 18 0.57 -0.85 0.11
C SER A 18 0.58 0.49 0.85
N ASP A 19 1.31 0.55 1.96
CA ASP A 19 1.36 1.71 2.84
C ASP A 19 1.96 2.90 2.12
N LEU A 20 3.12 2.74 1.46
CA LEU A 20 3.77 3.83 0.73
C LEU A 20 2.90 4.35 -0.44
N THR A 21 2.21 3.47 -1.15
CA THR A 21 1.45 3.87 -2.34
C THR A 21 0.12 4.52 -1.94
N ASN A 22 -0.57 3.96 -0.95
CA ASN A 22 -1.84 4.51 -0.46
C ASN A 22 -1.63 5.79 0.36
N GLU A 23 -0.56 5.90 1.14
CA GLU A 23 -0.25 7.11 1.92
C GLU A 23 -0.01 8.32 1.00
N ASN A 24 0.75 8.13 -0.09
CA ASN A 24 0.99 9.20 -1.06
C ASN A 24 -0.30 9.62 -1.79
N ILE A 25 -1.15 8.66 -2.16
CA ILE A 25 -2.43 8.95 -2.81
C ILE A 25 -3.39 9.65 -1.84
N ASN A 26 -3.47 9.18 -0.59
CA ASN A 26 -4.29 9.81 0.45
C ASN A 26 -3.83 11.24 0.74
N SER A 27 -2.52 11.47 0.86
CA SER A 27 -1.97 12.82 1.05
C SER A 27 -2.32 13.75 -0.11
N THR A 28 -2.31 13.23 -1.34
CA THR A 28 -2.73 13.99 -2.53
C THR A 28 -4.21 14.33 -2.48
N ASN A 29 -5.06 13.35 -2.12
CA ASN A 29 -6.51 13.58 -1.98
C ASN A 29 -6.82 14.61 -0.89
N GLU A 30 -6.20 14.52 0.28
CA GLU A 30 -6.37 15.50 1.36
C GLU A 30 -5.94 16.91 0.94
N TYR A 31 -4.89 17.02 0.14
CA TYR A 31 -4.46 18.31 -0.43
C TYR A 31 -5.53 18.88 -1.36
N LEU A 32 -6.04 18.07 -2.29
CA LEU A 32 -7.08 18.48 -3.24
C LEU A 32 -8.40 18.83 -2.54
N GLU A 33 -8.78 18.10 -1.50
CA GLU A 33 -9.96 18.43 -0.68
C GLU A 33 -9.84 19.82 -0.05
N LYS A 34 -8.66 20.17 0.48
CA LYS A 34 -8.40 21.52 1.01
C LYS A 34 -8.44 22.60 -0.07
N GLU A 35 -7.93 22.32 -1.26
CA GLU A 35 -7.99 23.27 -2.38
C GLU A 35 -9.44 23.50 -2.84
N ILE A 36 -10.28 22.45 -2.84
CA ILE A 36 -11.72 22.56 -3.15
C ILE A 36 -12.43 23.50 -2.15
N GLU A 37 -12.07 23.46 -0.87
CA GLU A 37 -12.66 24.34 0.15
C GLU A 37 -12.23 25.81 -0.01
N GLN A 38 -11.08 26.06 -0.63
CA GLN A 38 -10.46 27.39 -0.72
C GLN A 38 -10.71 28.07 -2.07
N THR A 39 -10.94 27.30 -3.12
CA THR A 39 -11.20 27.84 -4.46
C THR A 39 -12.68 28.17 -4.66
N SER A 40 -12.95 29.14 -5.51
CA SER A 40 -14.31 29.51 -5.94
C SER A 40 -14.57 29.17 -7.41
N ASP A 41 -13.56 28.64 -8.10
CA ASP A 41 -13.65 28.28 -9.50
C ASP A 41 -14.24 26.88 -9.67
N GLN A 42 -15.41 26.81 -10.30
CA GLN A 42 -16.15 25.55 -10.44
C GLN A 42 -15.42 24.55 -11.35
N GLU A 43 -14.74 25.02 -12.40
CA GLU A 43 -14.00 24.16 -13.32
C GLU A 43 -12.83 23.46 -12.61
N SER A 44 -12.07 24.20 -11.79
CA SER A 44 -11.03 23.64 -10.94
C SER A 44 -11.59 22.65 -9.91
N ILE A 45 -12.72 22.96 -9.28
CA ILE A 45 -13.39 22.05 -8.33
C ILE A 45 -13.77 20.73 -8.99
N ASP A 46 -14.33 20.79 -10.18
CA ASP A 46 -14.77 19.59 -10.91
C ASP A 46 -13.57 18.72 -11.29
N LEU A 47 -12.47 19.33 -11.76
CA LEU A 47 -11.22 18.63 -12.06
C LEU A 47 -10.59 17.97 -10.82
N TYR A 48 -10.57 18.67 -9.67
CA TYR A 48 -10.05 18.11 -8.43
C TYR A 48 -10.89 16.92 -7.94
N LYS A 49 -12.22 17.00 -8.06
CA LYS A 49 -13.11 15.88 -7.72
C LYS A 49 -12.91 14.68 -8.65
N GLU A 50 -12.74 14.93 -9.95
CA GLU A 50 -12.41 13.87 -10.91
C GLU A 50 -11.10 13.19 -10.55
N THR A 51 -10.06 13.97 -10.23
CA THR A 51 -8.74 13.46 -9.81
C THR A 51 -8.84 12.60 -8.54
N ILE A 52 -9.60 13.05 -7.53
CA ILE A 52 -9.85 12.26 -6.32
C ILE A 52 -10.56 10.95 -6.66
N SER A 53 -11.56 10.99 -7.54
CA SER A 53 -12.30 9.79 -7.95
C SER A 53 -11.39 8.78 -8.66
N GLU A 54 -10.52 9.23 -9.56
CA GLU A 54 -9.56 8.37 -10.25
C GLU A 54 -8.56 7.75 -9.26
N ASN A 55 -8.06 8.54 -8.31
CA ASN A 55 -7.17 8.07 -7.25
C ASN A 55 -7.79 6.95 -6.41
N VAL A 56 -9.09 7.04 -6.10
CA VAL A 56 -9.83 5.99 -5.39
C VAL A 56 -9.88 4.70 -6.23
N GLU A 57 -10.10 4.80 -7.54
CA GLU A 57 -10.07 3.62 -8.43
C GLU A 57 -8.69 2.98 -8.50
N VAL A 58 -7.63 3.80 -8.53
CA VAL A 58 -6.24 3.33 -8.50
C VAL A 58 -5.95 2.53 -7.23
N MET A 59 -6.32 3.05 -6.05
CA MET A 59 -6.15 2.35 -4.77
C MET A 59 -6.90 1.02 -4.75
N LYS A 60 -8.14 0.98 -5.25
CA LYS A 60 -8.91 -0.24 -5.36
C LYS A 60 -8.23 -1.28 -6.26
N ASN A 61 -7.69 -0.83 -7.40
CA ASN A 61 -6.96 -1.72 -8.32
C ASN A 61 -5.67 -2.26 -7.68
N GLN A 62 -4.95 -1.43 -6.95
CA GLN A 62 -3.73 -1.83 -6.23
C GLN A 62 -4.04 -2.88 -5.16
N SER A 63 -5.09 -2.68 -4.35
CA SER A 63 -5.55 -3.68 -3.37
C SER A 63 -5.86 -5.01 -4.05
N ALA A 64 -6.63 -4.99 -5.14
CA ALA A 64 -6.97 -6.22 -5.87
C ALA A 64 -5.73 -6.95 -6.44
N ARG A 65 -4.70 -6.21 -6.86
CA ARG A 65 -3.43 -6.80 -7.30
C ARG A 65 -2.68 -7.46 -6.14
N LEU A 66 -2.63 -6.82 -4.98
CA LEU A 66 -2.00 -7.38 -3.79
C LEU A 66 -2.70 -8.68 -3.36
N ASP A 67 -4.04 -8.70 -3.38
CA ASP A 67 -4.83 -9.89 -3.09
C ASP A 67 -4.51 -11.03 -4.06
N ALA A 68 -4.48 -10.75 -5.37
CA ALA A 68 -4.12 -11.74 -6.39
C ALA A 68 -2.70 -12.30 -6.20
N ILE A 69 -1.74 -11.45 -5.82
CA ILE A 69 -0.37 -11.89 -5.50
C ILE A 69 -0.38 -12.76 -4.24
N SER A 70 -1.16 -12.41 -3.21
CA SER A 70 -1.32 -13.22 -2.00
C SER A 70 -1.92 -14.59 -2.26
N GLU A 71 -2.94 -14.67 -3.10
CA GLU A 71 -3.52 -15.94 -3.55
C GLU A 71 -2.49 -16.80 -4.29
N GLU A 72 -1.74 -16.21 -5.22
CA GLU A 72 -0.74 -16.93 -6.02
C GLU A 72 0.43 -17.43 -5.16
N LEU A 73 0.93 -16.64 -4.21
CA LEU A 73 1.96 -17.09 -3.26
C LEU A 73 1.44 -18.25 -2.39
N SER A 74 0.20 -18.16 -1.93
CA SER A 74 -0.45 -19.22 -1.15
C SER A 74 -0.57 -20.51 -1.97
N ARG A 75 -0.97 -20.43 -3.24
CA ARG A 75 -1.04 -21.59 -4.17
C ARG A 75 0.31 -22.25 -4.37
N ARG A 76 1.39 -21.46 -4.41
CA ARG A 76 2.77 -21.96 -4.58
C ARG A 76 3.34 -22.63 -3.33
N GLY A 77 2.58 -22.68 -2.23
CA GLY A 77 3.06 -23.22 -0.96
C GLY A 77 4.17 -22.37 -0.33
N VAL A 78 4.37 -21.15 -0.83
CA VAL A 78 5.18 -20.13 -0.17
C VAL A 78 4.33 -19.62 0.98
N LYS A 79 4.28 -20.40 2.07
CA LYS A 79 3.72 -19.92 3.31
C LYS A 79 4.54 -18.69 3.71
N PRO A 80 3.89 -17.59 4.16
CA PRO A 80 4.61 -16.56 4.86
C PRO A 80 5.39 -17.28 5.96
N SER A 81 6.69 -17.06 6.01
CA SER A 81 7.51 -17.50 7.12
C SER A 81 6.97 -16.79 8.36
N LYS A 82 5.92 -17.35 8.97
CA LYS A 82 5.79 -17.28 10.41
C LYS A 82 7.10 -17.81 10.90
N GLU A 83 7.82 -16.90 11.54
CA GLU A 83 9.10 -17.10 12.18
C GLU A 83 9.18 -18.54 12.70
N GLU A 84 10.32 -19.16 12.45
CA GLU A 84 10.76 -20.28 13.27
C GLU A 84 10.72 -19.81 14.73
N GLU A 85 9.57 -19.98 15.40
CA GLU A 85 9.49 -20.25 16.83
C GLU A 85 10.14 -21.63 17.05
N GLN A 86 11.43 -21.75 16.70
CA GLN A 86 12.29 -22.70 17.37
C GLN A 86 12.52 -22.08 18.74
N GLU A 87 11.67 -22.46 19.70
CA GLU A 87 12.10 -22.60 21.09
C GLU A 87 13.42 -23.38 21.04
N GLY A 88 14.53 -22.64 21.11
CA GLY A 88 15.85 -23.22 21.28
C GLY A 88 15.86 -23.96 22.60
N ILE A 89 15.72 -25.28 22.53
CA ILE A 89 16.06 -26.17 23.64
C ILE A 89 17.56 -25.96 23.89
N TYR A 90 17.88 -25.23 24.96
CA TYR A 90 19.25 -25.20 25.49
C TYR A 90 19.54 -26.58 26.08
N LEU A 91 20.37 -27.36 25.37
CA LEU A 91 21.03 -28.56 25.91
C LEU A 91 22.24 -28.16 26.77
#